data_AF-A0A5C7QMM7-F1
#
_entry.id   AF-A0A5C7QMM7-F1
#
_cell.length_a   1.000
_cell.length_b   1.000
_cell.length_c   1.000
_cell.angle_alpha   90.00
_cell.angle_beta   90.00
_cell.angle_gamma   90.00
#
_symmetry.space_group_name_H-M   'P 1'
#
loop_
_entity.id
_entity.type
_entity.pdbx_description
1 polymer ?
#
loop_
_entity_poly.entity_id
_entity_poly.type
_entity_poly.pdbx_seq_one_letter_code
_entity_poly.pdbx_strand_id
1 'polypeptide(L)'
;MAGTVRIETYRIVLALTLVYAFFNFRTVLKRADLTDVLLLGLIVIAFASFWYNHSLQKAIESTGLYSLETLGAFYLAKLFITTPERYYKINQAFIWILVALTLPAVYEALSHHRILHEWAERITGHISIDYRLYTSDYLRGNIMRTTSVFAHPILYGTLAALFFPFAILLFWRQQKIRQFIAIFGLSLSMLTTLSSAPLLSLIFQGFTVLLVKFWHTARRFWVALFFSGLAGAMLIQALSNRGFFGILISYLTFNPNTGYFRLLQWEYSMDDILDHPILGIAHNDWTRPYWKDWMGDSIDSFWLLVTLQ
;
A
#
# COMPACT_ATOMS: atom_id res chain seq x y z
N MET A 1 -11.73 2.75 19.28
CA MET A 1 -10.37 3.22 19.62
C MET A 1 -10.00 2.66 20.98
N ALA A 2 -8.71 2.47 21.29
CA ALA A 2 -8.26 2.24 22.67
C ALA A 2 -7.26 3.34 23.03
N GLY A 3 -7.68 4.28 23.88
CA GLY A 3 -6.97 5.55 24.06
C GLY A 3 -6.93 6.35 22.75
N THR A 4 -5.77 6.92 22.44
CA THR A 4 -5.48 7.67 21.19
C THR A 4 -5.27 6.75 19.98
N VAL A 5 -5.20 5.42 20.18
CA VAL A 5 -4.84 4.48 19.12
C VAL A 5 -6.08 3.95 18.40
N ARG A 6 -6.11 4.14 17.08
CA ARG A 6 -7.08 3.51 16.19
C ARG A 6 -6.78 2.01 16.11
N ILE A 7 -7.64 1.17 16.68
CA ILE A 7 -7.54 -0.29 16.54
C ILE A 7 -8.38 -0.71 15.35
N GLU A 8 -7.71 -1.01 14.23
CA GLU A 8 -8.35 -1.67 13.10
C GLU A 8 -8.36 -3.18 13.32
N THR A 9 -9.35 -3.89 12.77
CA THR A 9 -9.53 -5.33 13.02
C THR A 9 -8.28 -6.15 12.68
N TYR A 10 -7.55 -5.78 11.62
CA TYR A 10 -6.31 -6.48 11.28
C TYR A 10 -5.21 -6.28 12.34
N ARG A 11 -5.14 -5.10 12.98
CA ARG A 11 -4.16 -4.80 14.04
C ARG A 11 -4.36 -5.71 15.26
N ILE A 12 -5.61 -6.14 15.53
CA ILE A 12 -5.89 -7.14 16.57
C ILE A 12 -5.23 -8.48 16.23
N VAL A 13 -5.36 -8.94 14.97
CA VAL A 13 -4.72 -10.19 14.51
C VAL A 13 -3.20 -10.09 14.60
N LEU A 14 -2.62 -8.95 14.21
CA LEU A 14 -1.18 -8.70 14.35
C LEU A 14 -0.73 -8.68 15.81
N ALA A 15 -1.53 -8.08 16.70
CA ALA A 15 -1.21 -8.01 18.12
C ALA A 15 -1.22 -9.40 18.76
N LEU A 16 -2.25 -10.20 18.47
CA LEU A 16 -2.32 -11.60 18.90
C LEU A 16 -1.15 -12.42 18.37
N THR A 17 -0.70 -12.12 17.16
CA THR A 17 0.48 -12.77 16.57
C THR A 17 1.76 -12.41 17.31
N LEU A 18 1.97 -11.15 17.67
CA LEU A 18 3.12 -10.73 18.47
C LEU A 18 3.09 -11.34 19.87
N VAL A 19 1.91 -11.40 20.51
CA VAL A 19 1.72 -12.10 21.79
C VAL A 19 2.08 -13.57 21.65
N TYR A 20 1.60 -14.23 20.59
CA TYR A 20 1.95 -15.62 20.30
C TYR A 20 3.45 -15.81 20.08
N ALA A 21 4.09 -14.93 19.30
CA ALA A 21 5.52 -14.95 19.04
C ALA A 21 6.34 -14.76 20.33
N PHE A 22 5.90 -13.88 21.23
CA PHE A 22 6.51 -13.64 22.53
C PHE A 22 6.45 -14.89 23.42
N PHE A 23 5.28 -15.53 23.56
CA PHE A 23 5.16 -16.76 24.34
C PHE A 23 5.90 -17.95 23.70
N ASN A 24 6.10 -17.92 22.38
CA ASN A 24 6.83 -18.94 21.62
C ASN A 24 8.23 -18.46 21.19
N PHE A 25 8.87 -17.59 21.99
CA PHE A 25 10.13 -16.93 21.61
C PHE A 25 11.24 -17.93 21.22
N ARG A 26 11.29 -19.11 21.85
CA ARG A 26 12.28 -20.15 21.51
C ARG A 26 12.13 -20.63 20.06
N THR A 27 10.91 -20.74 19.56
CA THR A 27 10.61 -21.12 18.17
C THR A 27 10.99 -20.00 17.23
N VAL A 28 10.71 -18.74 17.62
CA VAL A 28 11.09 -17.55 16.86
C VAL A 28 12.61 -17.47 16.72
N LEU A 29 13.35 -17.54 17.83
CA LEU A 29 14.82 -17.46 17.85
C LEU A 29 15.48 -18.57 17.02
N LYS A 30 14.96 -19.80 17.06
CA LYS A 30 15.47 -20.90 16.22
C LYS A 30 15.34 -20.65 14.72
N ARG A 31 14.40 -19.79 14.32
CA ARG A 31 14.16 -19.42 12.91
C ARG A 31 14.64 -18.02 12.59
N ALA A 32 15.25 -17.31 13.54
CA ALA A 32 15.71 -15.96 13.33
C ALA A 32 16.82 -15.95 12.27
N ASP A 33 16.73 -14.99 11.35
CA ASP A 33 17.71 -14.75 10.31
C ASP A 33 18.08 -13.26 10.29
N LEU A 34 18.89 -12.86 9.32
CA LEU A 34 19.33 -11.46 9.18
C LEU A 34 18.15 -10.49 9.04
N THR A 35 17.04 -10.92 8.44
CA THR A 35 15.84 -10.09 8.25
C THR A 35 15.22 -9.71 9.59
N ASP A 36 15.15 -10.64 10.56
CA ASP A 36 14.65 -10.33 11.91
C ASP A 36 15.51 -9.26 12.58
N VAL A 37 16.85 -9.39 12.45
CA VAL A 37 17.80 -8.43 13.02
C VAL A 37 17.64 -7.06 12.37
N LEU A 38 17.53 -7.00 11.04
CA LEU A 38 17.34 -5.74 10.31
C LEU A 38 16.00 -5.08 10.63
N LEU A 39 14.91 -5.86 10.75
CA LEU A 39 13.60 -5.32 11.12
C LEU A 39 13.58 -4.81 12.56
N LEU A 40 14.21 -5.53 13.51
CA LEU A 40 14.37 -5.03 14.86
C LEU A 40 15.23 -3.76 14.89
N GLY A 41 16.31 -3.71 14.10
CA GLY A 41 17.13 -2.52 13.91
C GLY A 41 16.31 -1.34 13.38
N LEU A 42 15.44 -1.56 12.39
CA LEU A 42 14.52 -0.56 11.86
C LEU A 42 13.57 -0.02 12.94
N ILE A 43 13.00 -0.89 13.78
CA ILE A 43 12.13 -0.44 14.88
C ILE A 43 12.92 0.37 15.91
N VAL A 44 14.16 -0.02 16.22
CA VAL A 44 15.03 0.74 17.13
C VAL A 44 15.39 2.10 16.57
N ILE A 45 15.74 2.19 15.27
CA ILE A 45 16.05 3.46 14.60
C ILE A 45 14.81 4.36 14.57
N ALA A 46 13.64 3.81 14.22
CA ALA A 46 12.39 4.55 14.27
C ALA A 46 12.10 5.07 15.70
N PHE A 47 12.30 4.24 16.72
CA PHE A 47 12.09 4.67 18.11
C PHE A 47 13.06 5.81 18.49
N ALA A 48 14.33 5.67 18.12
CA ALA A 48 15.34 6.69 18.36
C ALA A 48 15.01 8.01 17.64
N SER A 49 14.57 7.96 16.39
CA SER A 49 14.11 9.12 15.63
C SER A 49 12.97 9.84 16.35
N PHE A 50 11.92 9.10 16.73
CA PHE A 50 10.76 9.71 17.36
C PHE A 50 11.08 10.26 18.75
N TRP A 51 11.95 9.60 19.52
CA TRP A 51 12.35 10.11 20.84
C TRP A 51 13.31 11.30 20.73
N TYR A 52 14.15 11.34 19.69
CA TYR A 52 14.99 12.51 19.43
C TYR A 52 14.14 13.75 19.07
N ASN A 53 13.11 13.55 18.25
CA ASN A 53 12.27 14.63 17.73
C ASN A 53 11.07 14.99 18.63
N HIS A 54 10.61 14.08 19.49
CA HIS A 54 9.38 14.22 20.29
C HIS A 54 9.54 13.66 21.72
N SER A 55 8.48 13.74 22.53
CA SER A 55 8.48 13.14 23.88
C SER A 55 8.59 11.61 23.83
N LEU A 56 9.12 11.02 24.91
CA LEU A 56 9.18 9.56 25.09
C LEU A 56 7.80 8.90 24.90
N GLN A 57 6.74 9.54 25.40
CA GLN A 57 5.37 9.04 25.22
C GLN A 57 4.98 8.96 23.73
N LYS A 58 5.22 10.02 22.95
CA LYS A 58 4.89 10.05 21.53
C LYS A 58 5.73 9.04 20.73
N ALA A 59 6.98 8.82 21.14
CA ALA A 59 7.83 7.79 20.57
C ALA A 59 7.26 6.39 20.79
N ILE A 60 6.86 6.05 22.02
CA ILE A 60 6.24 4.76 22.36
C ILE A 60 4.93 4.56 21.58
N GLU A 61 4.05 5.56 21.52
CA GLU A 61 2.76 5.46 20.83
C GLU A 61 2.93 5.24 19.31
N SER A 62 3.78 6.05 18.66
CA SER A 62 3.96 6.02 17.20
C SER A 62 4.70 4.76 16.74
N THR A 63 5.81 4.45 17.42
CA THR A 63 6.62 3.27 17.05
C THR A 63 6.04 1.96 17.56
N GLY A 64 5.23 1.99 18.63
CA GLY A 64 4.44 0.84 19.07
C GLY A 64 3.46 0.40 17.97
N LEU A 65 2.80 1.36 17.30
CA LEU A 65 1.94 1.04 16.17
C LEU A 65 2.73 0.58 14.95
N TYR A 66 3.84 1.26 14.62
CA TYR A 66 4.68 0.88 13.49
C TYR A 66 5.30 -0.52 13.66
N SER A 67 5.74 -0.85 14.87
CA SER A 67 6.27 -2.19 15.21
C SER A 67 5.18 -3.26 15.18
N LEU A 68 3.95 -2.95 15.63
CA LEU A 68 2.81 -3.84 15.50
C LEU A 68 2.53 -4.20 14.05
N GLU A 69 2.49 -3.21 13.17
CA GLU A 69 2.20 -3.41 11.75
C GLU A 69 3.35 -4.10 11.01
N THR A 70 4.59 -3.75 11.34
CA THR A 70 5.78 -4.30 10.68
C THR A 70 6.14 -5.69 11.21
N LEU A 71 6.42 -5.81 12.51
CA LEU A 71 6.83 -7.08 13.12
C LEU A 71 5.65 -8.05 13.20
N GLY A 72 4.44 -7.57 13.48
CA GLY A 72 3.26 -8.43 13.55
C GLY A 72 2.96 -9.09 12.21
N ALA A 73 2.99 -8.34 11.11
CA ALA A 73 2.79 -8.90 9.77
C ALA A 73 3.94 -9.85 9.38
N PHE A 74 5.18 -9.49 9.70
CA PHE A 74 6.35 -10.32 9.44
C PHE A 74 6.28 -11.67 10.17
N TYR A 75 6.04 -11.67 11.48
CA TYR A 75 5.94 -12.90 12.26
C TYR A 75 4.68 -13.71 11.92
N LEU A 76 3.59 -13.06 11.51
CA LEU A 76 2.41 -13.76 11.00
C LEU A 76 2.78 -14.62 9.78
N ALA A 77 3.47 -14.03 8.81
CA ALA A 77 3.93 -14.76 7.64
C ALA A 77 4.94 -15.85 8.03
N LYS A 78 5.98 -15.49 8.80
CA LYS A 78 7.11 -16.37 9.13
C LYS A 78 6.74 -17.57 10.01
N LEU A 79 5.76 -17.41 10.92
CA LEU A 79 5.33 -18.49 11.81
C LEU A 79 4.25 -19.38 11.19
N PHE A 80 3.33 -18.80 10.42
CA PHE A 80 2.16 -19.53 9.95
C PHE A 80 2.22 -19.97 8.48
N ILE A 81 2.94 -19.24 7.61
CA ILE A 81 3.05 -19.51 6.16
C ILE A 81 4.36 -20.25 5.85
N THR A 82 4.50 -21.44 6.41
CA THR A 82 5.76 -22.20 6.38
C THR A 82 5.85 -23.25 5.28
N THR A 83 4.77 -23.50 4.54
CA THR A 83 4.75 -24.50 3.47
C THR A 83 4.12 -23.94 2.19
N PRO A 84 4.49 -24.45 1.01
CA PRO A 84 3.89 -24.04 -0.25
C PRO A 84 2.36 -24.20 -0.27
N GLU A 85 1.85 -25.25 0.40
CA GLU A 85 0.41 -25.49 0.48
C GLU A 85 -0.32 -24.45 1.34
N ARG A 86 0.27 -24.03 2.47
CA ARG A 86 -0.30 -22.95 3.29
C ARG A 86 -0.27 -21.62 2.54
N TYR A 87 0.83 -21.32 1.87
CA TYR A 87 0.94 -20.14 1.00
C TYR A 87 -0.15 -20.14 -0.06
N TYR A 88 -0.35 -21.26 -0.76
CA TYR A 88 -1.41 -21.40 -1.76
C TYR A 88 -2.81 -21.20 -1.16
N LYS A 89 -3.13 -21.85 -0.03
CA LYS A 89 -4.46 -21.74 0.61
C LYS A 89 -4.76 -20.32 1.07
N ILE A 90 -3.78 -19.62 1.65
CA ILE A 90 -3.94 -18.24 2.11
C ILE A 90 -4.19 -17.29 0.94
N ASN A 91 -3.39 -17.39 -0.12
CA ASN A 91 -3.62 -16.57 -1.33
C ASN A 91 -5.00 -16.82 -1.93
N GLN A 92 -5.46 -18.09 -1.98
CA GLN A 92 -6.82 -18.39 -2.41
C GLN A 92 -7.87 -17.77 -1.50
N ALA A 93 -7.71 -17.86 -0.18
CA ALA A 93 -8.65 -17.27 0.76
C ALA A 93 -8.76 -15.74 0.55
N PHE A 94 -7.64 -15.04 0.47
CA PHE A 94 -7.63 -13.59 0.23
C PHE A 94 -8.26 -13.21 -1.12
N ILE A 95 -7.98 -13.95 -2.20
CA ILE A 95 -8.63 -13.75 -3.49
C ILE A 95 -10.15 -13.83 -3.33
N TRP A 96 -10.67 -14.88 -2.69
CA TRP A 96 -12.12 -15.07 -2.56
C TRP A 96 -12.78 -14.07 -1.62
N ILE A 97 -12.08 -13.62 -0.57
CA ILE A 97 -12.55 -12.52 0.29
C ILE A 97 -12.70 -11.25 -0.56
N LEU A 98 -11.68 -10.88 -1.34
CA LEU A 98 -11.72 -9.68 -2.19
C LEU A 98 -12.76 -9.77 -3.30
N VAL A 99 -12.96 -10.96 -3.89
CA VAL A 99 -14.02 -11.20 -4.87
C VAL A 99 -15.41 -11.07 -4.22
N ALA A 100 -15.59 -11.55 -2.99
CA ALA A 100 -16.85 -11.35 -2.26
C ALA A 100 -17.12 -9.86 -1.98
N LEU A 101 -16.06 -9.08 -1.70
CA LEU A 101 -16.14 -7.63 -1.53
C LEU A 101 -16.46 -6.87 -2.84
N THR A 102 -16.39 -7.51 -4.01
CA THR A 102 -16.75 -6.89 -5.29
C THR A 102 -18.22 -6.47 -5.35
N LEU A 103 -19.13 -7.26 -4.76
CA LEU A 103 -20.56 -6.94 -4.75
C LEU A 103 -20.88 -5.66 -3.98
N PRO A 104 -20.49 -5.52 -2.70
CA PRO A 104 -20.67 -4.25 -1.99
C PRO A 104 -19.89 -3.14 -2.66
N ALA A 105 -18.71 -3.41 -3.22
CA ALA A 105 -17.92 -2.42 -3.95
C ALA A 105 -18.66 -1.78 -5.14
N VAL A 106 -19.34 -2.60 -5.96
CA VAL A 106 -20.16 -2.12 -7.08
C VAL A 106 -21.40 -1.37 -6.57
N TYR A 107 -22.01 -1.86 -5.49
CA TYR A 107 -23.11 -1.14 -4.84
C TYR A 107 -22.66 0.25 -4.38
N GLU A 108 -21.54 0.38 -3.67
CA GLU A 108 -20.99 1.68 -3.23
C GLU A 108 -20.78 2.62 -4.42
N ALA A 109 -20.20 2.11 -5.49
CA ALA A 109 -19.87 2.88 -6.68
C ALA A 109 -21.10 3.54 -7.33
N LEU A 110 -22.21 2.79 -7.39
CA LEU A 110 -23.43 3.20 -8.09
C LEU A 110 -24.44 3.92 -7.19
N SER A 111 -24.57 3.50 -5.93
CA SER A 111 -25.55 4.05 -4.98
C SER A 111 -25.03 5.24 -4.18
N HIS A 112 -23.72 5.51 -4.25
CA HIS A 112 -23.02 6.50 -3.43
C HIS A 112 -23.18 6.24 -1.92
N HIS A 113 -23.43 4.98 -1.55
CA HIS A 113 -23.66 4.57 -0.18
C HIS A 113 -22.66 3.51 0.26
N ARG A 114 -21.83 3.87 1.25
CA ARG A 114 -20.78 3.01 1.85
C ARG A 114 -21.35 2.01 2.86
N ILE A 115 -22.12 1.05 2.36
CA ILE A 115 -22.95 0.13 3.16
C ILE A 115 -22.18 -0.65 4.24
N LEU A 116 -20.97 -1.13 3.94
CA LEU A 116 -20.19 -1.93 4.90
C LEU A 116 -19.67 -1.06 6.04
N HIS A 117 -19.36 0.20 5.77
CA HIS A 117 -18.98 1.17 6.80
C HIS A 117 -20.17 1.55 7.68
N GLU A 118 -21.37 1.72 7.10
CA GLU A 118 -22.61 1.95 7.87
C GLU A 118 -22.90 0.76 8.80
N TRP A 119 -22.78 -0.47 8.31
CA TRP A 119 -22.97 -1.66 9.14
C TRP A 119 -21.95 -1.73 10.27
N ALA A 120 -20.68 -1.47 9.98
CA ALA A 120 -19.63 -1.43 10.99
C ALA A 120 -19.91 -0.37 12.05
N GLU A 121 -20.37 0.83 11.66
CA GLU A 121 -20.76 1.89 12.55
C GLU A 121 -21.93 1.47 13.45
N ARG A 122 -22.99 0.87 12.89
CA ARG A 122 -24.16 0.41 13.66
C ARG A 122 -23.81 -0.70 14.65
N ILE A 123 -22.89 -1.60 14.30
CA ILE A 123 -22.47 -2.70 15.16
C ILE A 123 -21.54 -2.21 16.28
N THR A 124 -20.63 -1.29 15.97
CA THR A 124 -19.56 -0.88 16.92
C THR A 124 -19.88 0.41 17.67
N GLY A 125 -20.86 1.20 17.21
CA GLY A 125 -21.14 2.54 17.72
C GLY A 125 -20.06 3.58 17.37
N HIS A 126 -19.11 3.26 16.47
CA HIS A 126 -17.97 4.11 16.17
C HIS A 126 -17.89 4.50 14.69
N ILE A 127 -17.87 5.80 14.44
CA ILE A 127 -17.58 6.38 13.11
C ILE A 127 -16.07 6.34 12.90
N SER A 128 -15.62 5.56 11.91
CA SER A 128 -14.18 5.39 11.62
C SER A 128 -13.79 5.88 10.22
N ILE A 129 -14.76 6.27 9.40
CA ILE A 129 -14.55 6.71 8.03
C ILE A 129 -14.35 8.22 7.98
N ASP A 130 -13.41 8.70 7.14
CA ASP A 130 -13.20 10.13 6.95
C ASP A 130 -14.38 10.73 6.17
N TYR A 131 -14.97 11.81 6.69
CA TYR A 131 -16.07 12.54 6.06
C TYR A 131 -15.73 13.01 4.64
N ARG A 132 -14.45 13.26 4.34
CA ARG A 132 -13.97 13.64 3.01
C ARG A 132 -14.30 12.58 1.97
N LEU A 133 -14.44 11.31 2.35
CA LEU A 133 -14.80 10.23 1.42
C LEU A 133 -16.22 10.33 0.85
N TYR A 134 -17.04 11.27 1.34
CA TYR A 134 -18.38 11.59 0.85
C TYR A 134 -18.43 12.90 0.04
N THR A 135 -17.30 13.60 -0.14
CA THR A 135 -17.27 14.85 -0.92
C THR A 135 -17.20 14.57 -2.42
N SER A 136 -17.44 15.62 -3.22
CA SER A 136 -17.29 15.57 -4.68
C SER A 136 -15.91 15.15 -5.15
N ASP A 137 -14.86 15.31 -4.33
CA ASP A 137 -13.49 14.90 -4.65
C ASP A 137 -13.35 13.37 -4.78
N TYR A 138 -14.29 12.63 -4.19
CA TYR A 138 -14.34 11.17 -4.23
C TYR A 138 -15.39 10.63 -5.21
N LEU A 139 -15.99 11.50 -6.03
CA LEU A 139 -16.81 11.14 -7.17
C LEU A 139 -16.02 11.34 -8.47
N ARG A 140 -16.15 10.40 -9.42
CA ARG A 140 -15.57 10.51 -10.76
C ARG A 140 -16.61 10.12 -11.80
N GLY A 141 -17.05 11.08 -12.60
CA GLY A 141 -18.11 10.85 -13.59
C GLY A 141 -19.39 10.30 -12.96
N ASN A 142 -19.79 10.84 -11.80
CA ASN A 142 -20.94 10.38 -11.01
C ASN A 142 -20.82 8.95 -10.43
N ILE A 143 -19.62 8.38 -10.41
CA ILE A 143 -19.34 7.09 -9.76
C ILE A 143 -18.53 7.35 -8.49
N MET A 144 -18.98 6.81 -7.36
CA MET A 144 -18.24 6.92 -6.09
C MET A 144 -17.01 6.03 -6.11
N ARG A 145 -15.86 6.60 -5.70
CA ARG A 145 -14.64 5.83 -5.47
C ARG A 145 -14.86 4.89 -4.29
N THR A 146 -14.95 3.61 -4.61
CA THR A 146 -15.25 2.55 -3.64
C THR A 146 -14.14 2.36 -2.61
N THR A 147 -14.53 2.18 -1.34
CA THR A 147 -13.62 1.79 -0.24
C THR A 147 -13.88 0.37 0.24
N SER A 148 -15.09 -0.16 0.06
CA SER A 148 -15.52 -1.44 0.60
C SER A 148 -15.38 -1.49 2.13
N VAL A 149 -14.37 -2.18 2.66
CA VAL A 149 -14.07 -2.24 4.10
C VAL A 149 -12.85 -1.40 4.50
N PHE A 150 -12.19 -0.77 3.54
CA PHE A 150 -10.90 -0.10 3.75
C PHE A 150 -11.07 1.38 4.09
N ALA A 151 -10.08 1.98 4.73
CA ALA A 151 -10.13 3.40 5.06
C ALA A 151 -10.04 4.33 3.83
N HIS A 152 -9.57 3.82 2.68
CA HIS A 152 -9.36 4.63 1.47
C HIS A 152 -9.44 3.78 0.19
N PRO A 153 -9.96 4.31 -0.95
CA PRO A 153 -10.09 3.56 -2.20
C PRO A 153 -8.77 2.96 -2.73
N ILE A 154 -7.66 3.67 -2.55
CA ILE A 154 -6.34 3.19 -2.99
C ILE A 154 -5.96 1.91 -2.25
N LEU A 155 -6.26 1.78 -0.96
CA LEU A 155 -5.91 0.59 -0.18
C LEU A 155 -6.65 -0.64 -0.71
N TYR A 156 -7.95 -0.51 -0.98
CA TYR A 156 -8.74 -1.61 -1.53
C TYR A 156 -8.20 -2.06 -2.89
N GLY A 157 -7.98 -1.10 -3.79
CA GLY A 157 -7.51 -1.39 -5.14
C GLY A 157 -6.08 -1.96 -5.16
N THR A 158 -5.18 -1.44 -4.34
CA THR A 158 -3.80 -1.94 -4.23
C THR A 158 -3.76 -3.36 -3.66
N LEU A 159 -4.61 -3.67 -2.68
CA LEU A 159 -4.69 -5.03 -2.15
C LEU A 159 -5.24 -6.00 -3.20
N ALA A 160 -6.27 -5.61 -3.98
CA ALA A 160 -6.74 -6.40 -5.11
C ALA A 160 -5.65 -6.62 -6.18
N ALA A 161 -4.86 -5.59 -6.48
CA ALA A 161 -3.74 -5.68 -7.42
C ALA A 161 -2.65 -6.65 -6.94
N LEU A 162 -2.37 -6.73 -5.63
CA LEU A 162 -1.38 -7.65 -5.07
C LEU A 162 -1.71 -9.12 -5.37
N PHE A 163 -2.98 -9.50 -5.29
CA PHE A 163 -3.42 -10.88 -5.52
C PHE A 163 -3.77 -11.19 -6.99
N PHE A 164 -3.87 -10.17 -7.83
CA PHE A 164 -4.26 -10.29 -9.23
C PHE A 164 -3.34 -11.21 -10.06
N PRO A 165 -1.99 -11.12 -10.00
CA PRO A 165 -1.11 -12.06 -10.70
C PRO A 165 -1.35 -13.51 -10.32
N PHE A 166 -1.56 -13.77 -9.03
CA PHE A 166 -1.77 -15.12 -8.53
C PHE A 166 -3.08 -15.69 -9.08
N ALA A 167 -4.15 -14.90 -9.15
CA ALA A 167 -5.42 -15.31 -9.75
C ALA A 167 -5.26 -15.70 -11.24
N ILE A 168 -4.47 -14.93 -12.01
CA ILE A 168 -4.20 -15.26 -13.43
C ILE A 168 -3.40 -16.56 -13.56
N LEU A 169 -2.34 -16.72 -12.76
CA LEU A 169 -1.54 -17.96 -12.77
C LEU A 169 -2.37 -19.18 -12.38
N LEU A 170 -3.29 -19.04 -11.41
CA LEU A 170 -4.24 -20.10 -11.05
C LEU A 170 -5.18 -20.45 -12.19
N PHE A 171 -5.73 -19.45 -12.88
CA PHE A 171 -6.57 -19.68 -14.06
C PHE A 171 -5.80 -20.40 -15.16
N TRP A 172 -4.56 -19.99 -15.46
CA TRP A 172 -3.76 -20.67 -16.48
C TRP A 172 -3.46 -22.12 -16.15
N ARG A 173 -3.20 -22.42 -14.87
CA ARG A 173 -2.91 -23.79 -14.43
C ARG A 173 -4.16 -24.68 -14.40
N GLN A 174 -5.30 -24.13 -13.96
CA GLN A 174 -6.50 -24.94 -13.67
C GLN A 174 -7.58 -24.85 -14.75
N GLN A 175 -7.63 -23.75 -15.50
CA GLN A 175 -8.61 -23.46 -16.55
C GLN A 175 -10.08 -23.62 -16.08
N LYS A 176 -10.34 -23.30 -14.81
CA LYS A 176 -11.67 -23.41 -14.20
C LYS A 176 -12.41 -22.09 -14.26
N ILE A 177 -13.72 -22.12 -14.53
CA ILE A 177 -14.60 -20.93 -14.50
C ILE A 177 -14.50 -20.15 -13.19
N ARG A 178 -14.33 -20.86 -12.07
CA ARG A 178 -14.10 -20.26 -10.75
C ARG A 178 -12.91 -19.29 -10.75
N GLN A 179 -11.81 -19.62 -11.41
CA GLN A 179 -10.64 -18.71 -11.45
C GLN A 179 -10.87 -17.53 -12.40
N PHE A 180 -11.65 -17.73 -13.47
CA PHE A 180 -12.08 -16.61 -14.32
C PHE A 180 -12.94 -15.61 -13.53
N ILE A 181 -13.89 -16.08 -12.72
CA ILE A 181 -14.69 -15.24 -11.81
C ILE A 181 -13.77 -14.46 -10.86
N ALA A 182 -12.72 -15.11 -10.33
CA ALA A 182 -11.77 -14.44 -9.45
C ALA A 182 -11.02 -13.29 -10.15
N ILE A 183 -10.50 -13.53 -11.35
CA ILE A 183 -9.84 -12.49 -12.16
C ILE A 183 -10.81 -11.34 -12.45
N PHE A 184 -12.03 -11.66 -12.88
CA PHE A 184 -13.04 -10.66 -13.18
C PHE A 184 -13.42 -9.83 -11.95
N GLY A 185 -13.64 -10.47 -10.80
CA GLY A 185 -13.98 -9.79 -9.54
C GLY A 185 -12.88 -8.87 -9.05
N LEU A 186 -11.61 -9.32 -9.09
CA LEU A 186 -10.47 -8.47 -8.72
C LEU A 186 -10.30 -7.29 -9.68
N SER A 187 -10.41 -7.52 -10.99
CA SER A 187 -10.39 -6.44 -12.00
C SER A 187 -11.50 -5.42 -11.76
N LEU A 188 -12.73 -5.89 -11.55
CA LEU A 188 -13.87 -5.03 -11.30
C LEU A 188 -13.70 -4.23 -10.01
N SER A 189 -13.20 -4.85 -8.95
CA SER A 189 -12.88 -4.18 -7.69
C SER A 189 -11.83 -3.07 -7.85
N MET A 190 -10.78 -3.32 -8.63
CA MET A 190 -9.78 -2.28 -8.95
C MET A 190 -10.40 -1.13 -9.76
N LEU A 191 -11.27 -1.45 -10.74
CA LEU A 191 -11.97 -0.47 -11.57
C LEU A 191 -12.89 0.43 -10.74
N THR A 192 -13.66 -0.11 -9.80
CA THR A 192 -14.59 0.69 -8.97
C THR A 192 -13.87 1.61 -7.99
N THR A 193 -12.59 1.37 -7.66
CA THR A 193 -11.80 2.32 -6.86
C THR A 193 -11.50 3.63 -7.59
N LEU A 194 -11.62 3.63 -8.92
CA LEU A 194 -11.34 4.73 -9.85
C LEU A 194 -10.12 5.54 -9.39
N SER A 195 -8.99 4.87 -9.18
CA SER A 195 -7.76 5.46 -8.67
C SER A 195 -6.59 5.12 -9.59
N SER A 196 -5.69 6.09 -9.84
CA SER A 196 -4.57 5.88 -10.77
C SER A 196 -3.65 4.76 -10.33
N ALA A 197 -3.31 4.72 -9.04
CA ALA A 197 -2.35 3.74 -8.52
C ALA A 197 -2.86 2.28 -8.68
N PRO A 198 -4.08 1.91 -8.25
CA PRO A 198 -4.62 0.57 -8.52
C PRO A 198 -4.75 0.22 -9.99
N LEU A 199 -5.20 1.16 -10.83
CA LEU A 199 -5.40 0.90 -12.27
C LEU A 199 -4.10 0.74 -13.04
N LEU A 200 -3.11 1.56 -12.71
CA LEU A 200 -1.75 1.40 -13.22
C LEU A 200 -1.12 0.09 -12.70
N SER A 201 -1.41 -0.27 -11.45
CA SER A 201 -0.99 -1.57 -10.89
C SER A 201 -1.61 -2.74 -11.65
N LEU A 202 -2.89 -2.68 -12.06
CA LEU A 202 -3.51 -3.73 -12.88
C LEU A 202 -2.73 -3.96 -14.18
N ILE A 203 -2.33 -2.87 -14.85
CA ILE A 203 -1.52 -2.92 -16.09
C ILE A 203 -0.16 -3.57 -15.79
N PHE A 204 0.57 -3.07 -14.79
CA PHE A 204 1.89 -3.61 -14.43
C PHE A 204 1.84 -5.06 -13.98
N GLN A 205 0.84 -5.44 -13.19
CA GLN A 205 0.64 -6.81 -12.74
C GLN A 205 0.31 -7.75 -13.91
N GLY A 206 -0.46 -7.27 -14.90
CA GLY A 206 -0.64 -7.99 -16.17
C GLY A 206 0.67 -8.20 -16.92
N PHE A 207 1.52 -7.18 -17.02
CA PHE A 207 2.86 -7.31 -17.61
C PHE A 207 3.76 -8.26 -16.83
N THR A 208 3.75 -8.22 -15.49
CA THR A 208 4.51 -9.14 -14.63
C THR A 208 4.11 -10.59 -14.89
N VAL A 209 2.82 -10.86 -15.07
CA VAL A 209 2.31 -12.19 -15.39
C VAL A 209 2.81 -12.68 -16.76
N LEU A 210 2.84 -11.81 -17.77
CA LEU A 210 3.43 -12.13 -19.08
C LEU A 210 4.94 -12.38 -18.96
N LEU A 211 5.65 -11.55 -18.21
CA LEU A 211 7.07 -11.68 -17.95
C LEU A 211 7.39 -13.03 -17.30
N VAL A 212 6.66 -13.42 -16.25
CA VAL A 212 6.84 -14.70 -15.56
C VAL A 212 6.56 -15.88 -16.50
N LYS A 213 5.49 -15.81 -17.29
CA LYS A 213 5.13 -16.90 -18.22
C LYS A 213 6.20 -17.12 -19.30
N PHE A 214 6.76 -16.05 -19.83
CA PHE A 214 7.70 -16.10 -20.95
C PHE A 214 9.15 -15.87 -20.52
N TRP A 215 9.45 -15.91 -19.22
CA TRP A 215 10.78 -15.58 -18.69
C TRP A 215 11.87 -16.45 -19.32
N HIS A 216 11.66 -17.77 -19.37
CA HIS A 216 12.68 -18.69 -19.87
C HIS A 216 12.84 -18.62 -21.39
N THR A 217 11.76 -18.43 -22.14
CA THR A 217 11.78 -18.41 -23.61
C THR A 217 12.27 -17.07 -24.16
N ALA A 218 11.93 -15.96 -23.50
CA ALA A 218 12.16 -14.60 -23.98
C ALA A 218 13.07 -13.78 -23.05
N ARG A 219 13.91 -14.43 -22.22
CA ARG A 219 14.78 -13.73 -21.24
C ARG A 219 15.57 -12.59 -21.87
N ARG A 220 16.20 -12.83 -23.02
CA ARG A 220 17.00 -11.82 -23.72
C ARG A 220 16.16 -10.62 -24.15
N PHE A 221 14.94 -10.86 -24.63
CA PHE A 221 14.00 -9.81 -24.99
C PHE A 221 13.59 -8.99 -23.77
N TRP A 222 13.24 -9.61 -22.64
CA TRP A 222 12.85 -8.90 -21.43
C TRP A 222 13.99 -8.06 -20.84
N VAL A 223 15.20 -8.61 -20.82
CA VAL A 223 16.40 -7.88 -20.38
C VAL A 223 16.67 -6.71 -21.33
N ALA A 224 16.60 -6.92 -22.63
CA ALA A 224 16.78 -5.86 -23.62
C ALA A 224 15.70 -4.77 -23.46
N LEU A 225 14.44 -5.13 -23.28
CA LEU A 225 13.33 -4.21 -23.05
C LEU A 225 13.52 -3.37 -21.77
N PHE A 226 13.99 -4.00 -20.68
CA PHE A 226 14.28 -3.30 -19.44
C PHE A 226 15.41 -2.28 -19.64
N PHE A 227 16.54 -2.69 -20.21
CA PHE A 227 17.66 -1.78 -20.43
C PHE A 227 17.37 -0.72 -21.49
N SER A 228 16.59 -1.02 -22.53
CA SER A 228 16.14 -0.02 -23.50
C SER A 228 15.17 0.97 -22.88
N GLY A 229 14.27 0.51 -22.00
CA GLY A 229 13.38 1.36 -21.23
C GLY A 229 14.15 2.27 -20.28
N LEU A 230 15.16 1.74 -19.58
CA LEU A 230 16.04 2.51 -18.71
C LEU A 230 16.84 3.55 -19.50
N ALA A 231 17.45 3.14 -20.62
CA ALA A 231 18.19 4.06 -21.50
C ALA A 231 17.27 5.16 -22.05
N GLY A 232 16.04 4.81 -22.48
CA GLY A 232 15.03 5.77 -22.90
C GLY A 232 14.63 6.72 -21.77
N ALA A 233 14.45 6.22 -20.55
CA ALA A 233 14.16 7.05 -19.38
C ALA A 233 15.31 8.03 -19.08
N MET A 234 16.57 7.58 -19.17
CA MET A 234 17.75 8.43 -19.00
C MET A 234 17.88 9.48 -20.11
N LEU A 235 17.61 9.11 -21.38
CA LEU A 235 17.60 10.05 -22.50
C LEU A 235 16.51 11.11 -22.34
N ILE A 236 15.30 10.70 -21.93
CA ILE A 236 14.22 11.64 -21.61
C ILE A 236 14.65 12.54 -20.46
N GLN A 237 15.27 11.99 -19.41
CA GLN A 237 15.75 12.78 -18.28
C GLN A 237 16.81 13.82 -18.69
N ALA A 238 17.68 13.48 -19.64
CA ALA A 238 18.73 14.37 -20.12
C ALA A 238 18.25 15.42 -21.13
N LEU A 239 17.26 15.08 -21.98
CA LEU A 239 16.83 15.91 -23.11
C LEU A 239 15.49 16.64 -22.88
N SER A 240 14.69 16.22 -21.90
CA SER A 240 13.39 16.83 -21.61
C SER A 240 13.52 17.92 -20.57
N ASN A 241 12.96 19.10 -20.87
CA ASN A 241 12.82 20.20 -19.91
C ASN A 241 12.00 19.83 -18.66
N ARG A 242 11.19 18.75 -18.73
CA ARG A 242 10.33 18.29 -17.62
C ARG A 242 10.86 17.01 -16.93
N GLY A 243 11.94 16.42 -17.45
CA GLY A 243 12.45 15.13 -17.00
C GLY A 243 11.51 13.94 -17.26
N PHE A 244 11.96 12.74 -16.93
CA PHE A 244 11.21 11.49 -17.15
C PHE A 244 9.97 11.39 -16.25
N PHE A 245 10.13 11.65 -14.95
CA PHE A 245 9.03 11.56 -13.99
C PHE A 245 7.95 12.61 -14.23
N GLY A 246 8.30 13.81 -14.68
CA GLY A 246 7.33 14.85 -15.06
C GLY A 246 6.44 14.43 -16.23
N ILE A 247 7.00 13.72 -17.22
CA ILE A 247 6.24 13.16 -18.33
C ILE A 247 5.33 12.02 -17.86
N LEU A 248 5.85 11.06 -17.07
CA LEU A 248 5.02 9.96 -16.56
C LEU A 248 3.81 10.50 -15.78
N ILE A 249 4.03 11.49 -14.92
CA ILE A 249 2.96 12.10 -14.14
C ILE A 249 1.92 12.78 -15.02
N SER A 250 2.36 13.51 -16.05
CA SER A 250 1.46 14.23 -16.95
C SER A 250 0.52 13.32 -17.72
N TYR A 251 0.95 12.09 -18.04
CA TYR A 251 0.19 11.19 -18.91
C TYR A 251 -0.39 9.94 -18.23
N LEU A 252 0.20 9.47 -17.11
CA LEU A 252 -0.23 8.24 -16.43
C LEU A 252 -1.03 8.49 -15.15
N THR A 253 -1.33 9.75 -14.82
CA THR A 253 -2.21 10.09 -13.68
C THR A 253 -3.56 10.61 -14.16
N PHE A 254 -4.63 10.26 -13.44
CA PHE A 254 -6.00 10.73 -13.76
C PHE A 254 -6.14 12.22 -13.52
N ASN A 255 -5.35 12.77 -12.60
CA ASN A 255 -5.31 14.20 -12.32
C ASN A 255 -3.84 14.65 -12.29
N PRO A 256 -3.33 15.26 -13.38
CA PRO A 256 -1.96 15.75 -13.48
C PRO A 256 -1.57 16.69 -12.34
N ASN A 257 -2.51 17.48 -11.80
CA ASN A 257 -2.24 18.36 -10.66
C ASN A 257 -1.80 17.53 -9.46
N THR A 258 -2.53 16.45 -9.11
CA THR A 258 -2.16 15.56 -8.01
C THR A 258 -0.80 14.89 -8.20
N GLY A 259 -0.39 14.64 -9.44
CA GLY A 259 0.95 14.13 -9.70
C GLY A 259 2.02 15.21 -9.55
N TYR A 260 1.77 16.44 -10.00
CA TYR A 260 2.67 17.56 -9.80
C TYR A 260 2.95 17.83 -8.31
N PHE A 261 1.92 17.72 -7.46
CA PHE A 261 2.09 17.76 -6.00
C PHE A 261 3.10 16.74 -5.47
N ARG A 262 3.10 15.52 -6.01
CA ARG A 262 4.07 14.48 -5.59
C ARG A 262 5.50 14.85 -5.97
N LEU A 263 5.71 15.52 -7.10
CA LEU A 263 7.05 16.03 -7.46
C LEU A 263 7.51 17.10 -6.47
N LEU A 264 6.63 18.03 -6.13
CA LEU A 264 6.92 19.08 -5.17
C LEU A 264 7.22 18.54 -3.77
N GLN A 265 6.56 17.46 -3.33
CA GLN A 265 6.88 16.79 -2.06
C GLN A 265 8.34 16.31 -2.07
N TRP A 266 8.78 15.64 -3.13
CA TRP A 266 10.18 15.21 -3.25
C TRP A 266 11.17 16.37 -3.34
N GLU A 267 10.81 17.43 -4.06
CA GLU A 267 11.66 18.62 -4.23
C GLU A 267 11.90 19.31 -2.89
N TYR A 268 10.84 19.60 -2.14
CA TYR A 268 10.93 20.41 -0.92
C TYR A 268 11.36 19.62 0.32
N SER A 269 11.03 18.33 0.40
CA SER A 269 11.53 17.48 1.49
C SER A 269 13.01 17.14 1.36
N MET A 270 13.67 17.46 0.24
CA MET A 270 15.08 17.13 0.05
C MET A 270 15.99 17.85 1.05
N ASP A 271 15.70 19.13 1.34
CA ASP A 271 16.48 19.90 2.31
C ASP A 271 16.35 19.28 3.71
N ASP A 272 15.14 18.87 4.11
CA ASP A 272 14.91 18.19 5.39
C ASP A 272 15.71 16.86 5.51
N ILE A 273 15.77 16.09 4.40
CA ILE A 273 16.53 14.83 4.34
C ILE A 273 18.03 15.09 4.45
N LEU A 274 18.54 16.14 3.79
CA LEU A 274 19.96 16.49 3.83
C LEU A 274 20.38 16.98 5.22
N ASP A 275 19.50 17.73 5.89
CA ASP A 275 19.75 18.25 7.24
C ASP A 275 19.61 17.17 8.32
N HIS A 276 18.76 16.15 8.09
CA HIS A 276 18.46 15.09 9.07
C HIS A 276 18.62 13.66 8.49
N PRO A 277 19.81 13.26 8.01
CA PRO A 277 19.97 12.06 7.17
C PRO A 277 19.82 10.71 7.88
N ILE A 278 19.79 10.69 9.22
CA ILE A 278 19.75 9.45 10.01
C ILE A 278 18.45 9.33 10.83
N LEU A 279 18.11 10.38 11.59
CA LEU A 279 16.97 10.37 12.50
C LEU A 279 15.78 11.20 11.99
N GLY A 280 15.87 11.74 10.77
CA GLY A 280 14.79 12.49 10.14
C GLY A 280 14.19 13.58 11.03
N ILE A 281 12.93 13.90 10.73
CA ILE A 281 12.10 14.88 11.42
C ILE A 281 10.89 14.22 12.12
N ALA A 282 10.71 12.91 11.99
CA ALA A 282 9.59 12.14 12.55
C ALA A 282 8.22 12.74 12.15
N HIS A 283 7.40 13.17 13.13
CA HIS A 283 6.11 13.83 12.91
C HIS A 283 6.19 15.36 13.03
N ASN A 284 7.38 15.96 12.88
CA ASN A 284 7.46 17.41 12.65
C ASN A 284 6.97 17.73 11.24
N ASP A 285 6.56 18.97 11.04
CA ASP A 285 6.14 19.43 9.71
C ASP A 285 7.37 19.53 8.79
N TRP A 286 7.22 19.11 7.54
CA TRP A 286 8.30 19.16 6.54
C TRP A 286 8.34 20.53 5.87
N THR A 287 9.52 20.98 5.50
CA THR A 287 9.76 22.33 5.00
C THR A 287 9.13 22.51 3.62
N ARG A 288 8.30 23.54 3.47
CA ARG A 288 7.70 23.94 2.19
C ARG A 288 7.40 25.43 2.15
N PRO A 289 7.31 26.05 0.95
CA PRO A 289 7.08 27.50 0.85
C PRO A 289 5.78 27.93 1.54
N TYR A 290 5.87 28.89 2.46
CA TYR A 290 4.73 29.35 3.27
C TYR A 290 3.59 29.92 2.42
N TRP A 291 3.89 30.50 1.25
CA TRP A 291 2.88 31.02 0.31
C TRP A 291 2.16 29.92 -0.49
N LYS A 292 2.43 28.65 -0.19
CA LYS A 292 1.72 27.50 -0.76
C LYS A 292 0.81 26.85 0.29
N ASP A 293 -0.07 27.65 0.91
CA ASP A 293 -1.11 27.16 1.84
C ASP A 293 -2.02 26.05 1.24
N TRP A 294 -2.05 25.97 -0.09
CA TRP A 294 -2.73 24.91 -0.85
C TRP A 294 -2.00 23.55 -0.82
N MET A 295 -0.77 23.49 -0.34
CA MET A 295 0.02 22.27 -0.21
C MET A 295 -0.12 21.74 1.21
N GLY A 296 -0.95 20.71 1.36
CA GLY A 296 -1.19 20.05 2.64
C GLY A 296 0.08 19.44 3.25
N ASP A 297 -0.01 19.13 4.53
CA ASP A 297 1.03 18.45 5.34
C ASP A 297 1.22 16.98 4.95
N SER A 298 0.24 16.37 4.29
CA SER A 298 0.30 14.97 3.86
C SER A 298 1.36 14.71 2.78
N ILE A 299 2.12 13.63 2.94
CA ILE A 299 3.07 13.11 1.95
C ILE A 299 2.50 11.86 1.27
N ASP A 300 2.45 11.88 -0.06
CA ASP A 300 1.80 10.89 -0.91
C ASP A 300 2.81 9.84 -1.44
N SER A 301 3.81 9.50 -0.62
CA SER A 301 4.89 8.56 -0.93
C SER A 301 5.35 7.85 0.35
N PHE A 302 5.12 6.54 0.42
CA PHE A 302 5.52 5.71 1.57
C PHE A 302 7.02 5.82 1.86
N TRP A 303 7.85 5.73 0.82
CA TRP A 303 9.30 5.76 0.98
C TRP A 303 9.83 7.13 1.37
N LEU A 304 9.25 8.20 0.85
CA LEU A 304 9.62 9.55 1.26
C LEU A 304 9.26 9.78 2.73
N LEU A 305 8.06 9.37 3.13
CA LEU A 305 7.60 9.47 4.51
C LEU A 305 8.51 8.67 5.46
N VAL A 306 8.85 7.42 5.12
CA VAL A 306 9.78 6.60 5.92
C VAL A 306 11.20 7.17 5.94
N THR A 307 11.61 7.93 4.93
CA THR A 307 12.93 8.59 4.92
C THR A 307 12.96 9.81 5.83
N LEU A 308 11.84 10.52 5.93
CA LEU A 308 11.67 11.67 6.82
C LEU A 308 11.39 11.26 8.27
N GLN A 309 10.95 10.02 8.49
CA GLN A 309 10.61 9.47 9.80
C GLN A 309 11.74 8.64 10.39
#